data_AF-A0A2V6CAA1-F1
#
_entry.id   AF-A0A2V6CAA1-F1
#
_cell.length_a   1.000
_cell.length_b   1.000
_cell.length_c   1.000
_cell.angle_alpha   90.00
_cell.angle_beta   90.00
_cell.angle_gamma   90.00
#
_symmetry.space_group_name_H-M   'P 1'
#
loop_
_entity.id
_entity.type
_entity.pdbx_description
1 polymer ?
#
loop_
_entity_poly.entity_id
_entity_poly.type
_entity_poly.pdbx_seq_one_letter_code
_entity_poly.pdbx_strand_id
1 'polypeptide(L)'
;MVAYHSRKFFARGSSSEKNLESDDHFDRPFLFMAMKGTYRIMKNKLRNLNITKNRMRVALLLVLATSIIVLAPAFSTSARAGSFSINDVSGNYVWHAEGWDLGGTNGKQSVPLSAVGIITYTPATGTFHVDLILRVDGTNLHNLRDGTYTVDATGHGTMTWLSGSGNVKQIDFYIVKGGAELKWIDTDPPGTIELSTIGTMTKQ
;
A
#
# COMPACT_ATOMS: atom_id res chain seq x y z
N MET A 1 43.66 -7.57 -11.07
CA MET A 1 43.30 -6.99 -9.75
C MET A 1 43.26 -5.48 -9.92
N VAL A 2 42.07 -4.90 -10.07
CA VAL A 2 41.89 -3.45 -10.36
C VAL A 2 40.99 -2.87 -9.27
N ALA A 3 41.50 -1.90 -8.53
CA ALA A 3 40.83 -1.27 -7.40
C ALA A 3 40.08 -0.01 -7.85
N TYR A 4 38.79 0.09 -7.49
CA TYR A 4 37.98 1.29 -7.70
C TYR A 4 37.91 2.13 -6.42
N HIS A 5 38.12 3.44 -6.56
CA HIS A 5 38.06 4.44 -5.51
C HIS A 5 36.69 5.16 -5.53
N SER A 6 36.02 5.26 -4.38
CA SER A 6 34.74 5.97 -4.23
C SER A 6 34.96 7.41 -3.73
N ARG A 7 34.35 8.38 -4.39
CA ARG A 7 34.33 9.80 -4.00
C ARG A 7 32.97 10.14 -3.39
N LYS A 8 32.97 10.59 -2.13
CA LYS A 8 31.80 11.13 -1.42
C LYS A 8 31.62 12.62 -1.70
N PHE A 9 30.39 13.07 -1.90
CA PHE A 9 30.01 14.49 -1.82
C PHE A 9 29.01 14.68 -0.67
N PHE A 10 29.22 15.71 0.13
CA PHE A 10 28.26 16.26 1.09
C PHE A 10 27.79 17.63 0.58
N ALA A 11 26.49 17.90 0.66
CA ALA A 11 25.95 19.25 0.49
C ALA A 11 25.05 19.59 1.68
N ARG A 12 25.36 20.73 2.30
CA ARG A 12 24.78 21.33 3.50
C ARG A 12 24.01 22.57 3.06
N GLY A 13 22.72 22.66 3.33
CA GLY A 13 21.90 23.85 3.05
C GLY A 13 21.34 24.42 4.36
N SER A 14 21.61 25.71 4.62
CA SER A 14 21.17 26.44 5.80
C SER A 14 19.86 27.20 5.58
N SER A 15 19.03 27.28 6.61
CA SER A 15 17.79 28.06 6.68
C SER A 15 18.06 29.47 7.20
N SER A 16 17.42 30.49 6.62
CA SER A 16 17.45 31.88 7.11
C SER A 16 16.09 32.24 7.72
N GLU A 17 16.10 32.61 8.99
CA GLU A 17 15.00 33.29 9.70
C GLU A 17 14.89 34.75 9.24
N LYS A 18 13.67 35.30 9.29
CA LYS A 18 13.41 36.74 9.20
C LYS A 18 12.51 37.16 10.35
N ASN A 19 13.00 38.10 11.14
CA ASN A 19 12.28 38.83 12.18
C ASN A 19 11.40 39.93 11.54
N LEU A 20 10.19 40.11 12.07
CA LEU A 20 9.34 41.28 11.77
C LEU A 20 9.10 42.05 13.06
N GLU A 21 9.71 43.22 13.10
CA GLU A 21 9.53 44.31 14.05
C GLU A 21 8.25 45.06 13.66
N SER A 22 7.33 45.30 14.60
CA SER A 22 6.16 46.16 14.38
C SER A 22 6.09 47.20 15.48
N ASP A 23 6.39 48.44 15.13
CA ASP A 23 6.31 49.61 16.00
C ASP A 23 5.54 50.68 15.23
N ASP A 24 4.28 50.90 15.60
CA ASP A 24 3.45 51.99 15.07
C ASP A 24 2.56 52.53 16.19
N HIS A 25 3.04 53.60 16.81
CA HIS A 25 2.29 54.48 17.71
C HIS A 25 1.50 55.51 16.89
N PHE A 26 0.18 55.60 17.11
CA PHE A 26 -0.63 56.75 16.67
C PHE A 26 -1.40 57.34 17.84
N ASP A 27 -0.77 58.31 18.51
CA ASP A 27 -1.45 59.25 19.40
C ASP A 27 -2.06 60.37 18.56
N ARG A 28 -3.38 60.31 18.32
CA ARG A 28 -4.17 61.48 17.90
C ARG A 28 -5.49 61.55 18.69
N PRO A 29 -5.75 62.64 19.42
CA PRO A 29 -7.05 62.87 20.02
C PRO A 29 -8.00 63.44 18.96
N PHE A 30 -9.07 62.70 18.64
CA PHE A 30 -10.17 63.20 17.82
C PHE A 30 -11.27 63.78 18.72
N LEU A 31 -11.58 65.07 18.53
CA LEU A 31 -12.68 65.79 19.16
C LEU A 31 -14.04 65.25 18.67
N PHE A 32 -14.85 64.72 19.58
CA PHE A 32 -16.22 64.29 19.30
C PHE A 32 -17.20 65.47 19.42
N MET A 33 -17.73 65.94 18.28
CA MET A 33 -18.97 66.72 18.24
C MET A 33 -20.16 65.77 18.31
N ALA A 34 -20.98 65.89 19.35
CA ALA A 34 -22.21 65.13 19.50
C ALA A 34 -23.32 65.69 18.59
N MET A 35 -23.49 65.11 17.40
CA MET A 35 -24.71 65.30 16.59
C MET A 35 -25.86 64.46 17.17
N LYS A 36 -26.77 65.14 17.88
CA LYS A 36 -28.04 64.57 18.35
C LYS A 36 -29.06 64.65 17.22
N GLY A 37 -29.12 63.62 16.38
CA GLY A 37 -30.14 63.54 15.33
C GLY A 37 -30.28 62.14 14.73
N THR A 38 -31.45 61.52 14.93
CA THR A 38 -31.99 60.45 14.07
C THR A 38 -31.28 59.08 14.06
N TYR A 39 -30.93 58.53 15.23
CA TYR A 39 -30.34 57.17 15.37
C TYR A 39 -31.36 56.01 15.50
N ARG A 40 -32.61 56.16 15.03
CA ARG A 40 -33.64 55.11 15.18
C ARG A 40 -34.00 54.32 13.93
N ILE A 41 -33.58 54.73 12.73
CA ILE A 41 -34.09 54.11 11.48
C ILE A 41 -33.10 53.13 10.82
N MET A 42 -31.81 53.13 11.20
CA MET A 42 -30.81 52.21 10.61
C MET A 42 -30.59 50.89 11.38
N LYS A 43 -31.24 50.68 12.53
CA LYS A 43 -30.93 49.52 13.40
C LYS A 43 -31.53 48.19 12.90
N ASN A 44 -32.57 48.23 12.07
CA ASN A 44 -33.26 47.03 11.59
C ASN A 44 -32.61 46.41 10.34
N LYS A 45 -31.81 47.18 9.59
CA LYS A 45 -31.15 46.71 8.37
C LYS A 45 -29.84 45.95 8.66
N LEU A 46 -29.12 46.33 9.72
CA LEU A 46 -27.86 45.67 10.11
C LEU A 46 -28.05 44.31 10.80
N ARG A 47 -29.14 44.15 11.58
CA ARG A 47 -29.43 42.90 12.32
C ARG A 47 -29.79 41.75 11.37
N ASN A 48 -30.34 42.03 10.19
CA ASN A 48 -30.70 41.02 9.19
C ASN A 48 -29.48 40.48 8.43
N LEU A 49 -28.43 41.28 8.23
CA LEU A 49 -27.23 40.86 7.49
C LEU A 49 -26.36 39.85 8.28
N ASN A 50 -26.29 39.99 9.60
CA ASN A 50 -25.49 39.12 10.46
C ASN A 50 -26.10 37.73 10.68
N ILE A 51 -27.42 37.59 10.59
CA ILE A 51 -28.09 36.28 10.69
C ILE A 51 -27.83 35.44 9.44
N THR A 52 -27.81 36.07 8.26
CA THR A 52 -27.57 35.38 6.97
C THR A 52 -26.10 34.98 6.80
N LYS A 53 -25.15 35.81 7.24
CA LYS A 53 -23.71 35.54 7.13
C LYS A 53 -23.25 34.38 8.02
N ASN A 54 -23.81 34.25 9.22
CA ASN A 54 -23.45 33.18 10.15
C ASN A 54 -24.06 31.83 9.76
N ARG A 55 -25.26 31.81 9.16
CA ARG A 55 -25.86 30.59 8.61
C ARG A 55 -25.09 30.00 7.43
N MET A 56 -24.55 30.87 6.56
CA MET A 56 -23.78 30.42 5.39
C MET A 56 -22.44 29.78 5.78
N ARG A 57 -21.78 30.27 6.84
CA ARG A 57 -20.54 29.67 7.38
C ARG A 57 -20.77 28.31 8.04
N VAL A 58 -21.88 28.15 8.78
CA VAL A 58 -22.23 26.87 9.43
C VAL A 58 -22.64 25.83 8.37
N ALA A 59 -23.38 26.23 7.34
CA ALA A 59 -23.73 25.34 6.23
C ALA A 59 -22.49 24.89 5.44
N LEU A 60 -21.54 25.79 5.18
CA LEU A 60 -20.29 25.46 4.46
C LEU A 60 -19.41 24.48 5.26
N LEU A 61 -19.32 24.64 6.58
CA LEU A 61 -18.58 23.73 7.47
C LEU A 61 -19.22 22.33 7.55
N LEU A 62 -20.56 22.24 7.53
CA LEU A 62 -21.26 20.96 7.48
C LEU A 62 -21.04 20.22 6.16
N VAL A 63 -21.08 20.94 5.03
CA VAL A 63 -20.78 20.36 3.70
C VAL A 63 -19.32 19.88 3.61
N LEU A 64 -18.37 20.63 4.18
CA LEU A 64 -16.95 20.25 4.19
C LEU A 64 -16.68 19.05 5.11
N ALA A 65 -17.31 18.98 6.28
CA ALA A 65 -17.19 17.84 7.19
C ALA A 65 -17.79 16.55 6.61
N THR A 66 -18.86 16.64 5.81
CA THR A 66 -19.40 15.48 5.09
C THR A 66 -18.55 15.06 3.88
N SER A 67 -17.72 15.95 3.33
CA SER A 67 -16.89 15.65 2.16
C SER A 67 -15.60 14.85 2.46
N ILE A 68 -15.21 14.73 3.74
CA ILE A 68 -13.99 14.00 4.14
C ILE A 68 -14.24 12.50 4.38
N ILE A 69 -15.50 12.04 4.41
CA ILE A 69 -15.83 10.62 4.65
C ILE A 69 -15.76 9.76 3.35
N VAL A 70 -15.57 10.36 2.17
CA VAL A 70 -15.72 9.63 0.88
C VAL A 70 -14.40 9.08 0.29
N LEU A 71 -13.24 9.27 0.93
CA LEU A 71 -11.97 8.78 0.34
C LEU A 71 -11.02 8.10 1.33
N ALA A 72 -11.55 7.27 2.22
CA ALA A 72 -10.84 6.04 2.52
C ALA A 72 -11.43 4.98 1.58
N PRO A 73 -10.65 4.27 0.74
CA PRO A 73 -11.02 2.91 0.43
C PRO A 73 -11.04 2.18 1.76
N ALA A 74 -12.19 2.20 2.43
CA ALA A 74 -12.52 1.18 3.39
C ALA A 74 -12.48 -0.09 2.55
N PHE A 75 -11.35 -0.79 2.60
CA PHE A 75 -11.32 -2.22 2.32
C PHE A 75 -12.30 -2.81 3.32
N SER A 76 -13.57 -2.82 2.95
CA SER A 76 -14.57 -3.65 3.57
C SER A 76 -14.01 -5.05 3.40
N THR A 77 -13.32 -5.54 4.42
CA THR A 77 -13.23 -6.96 4.68
C THR A 77 -14.63 -7.41 5.08
N SER A 78 -15.57 -7.31 4.14
CA SER A 78 -16.78 -8.09 4.21
C SER A 78 -16.27 -9.53 4.21
N ALA A 79 -16.40 -10.20 5.34
CA ALA A 79 -16.33 -11.65 5.37
C ALA A 79 -17.35 -12.11 4.35
N ARG A 80 -16.88 -12.49 3.16
CA ARG A 80 -17.73 -12.84 2.03
C ARG A 80 -18.57 -14.02 2.50
N ALA A 81 -19.87 -13.79 2.66
CA ALA A 81 -20.84 -14.85 2.89
C ALA A 81 -21.04 -15.60 1.57
N GLY A 82 -20.08 -16.45 1.22
CA GLY A 82 -20.07 -17.23 -0.01
C GLY A 82 -18.83 -18.13 -0.07
N SER A 83 -18.94 -19.29 -0.72
CA SER A 83 -17.80 -20.17 -0.95
C SER A 83 -16.75 -19.50 -1.83
N PHE A 84 -15.48 -19.77 -1.54
CA PHE A 84 -14.39 -19.38 -2.43
C PHE A 84 -14.39 -20.21 -3.72
N SER A 85 -13.75 -19.68 -4.74
CA SER A 85 -13.62 -20.28 -6.06
C SER A 85 -12.36 -19.79 -6.76
N ILE A 86 -12.01 -20.46 -7.87
CA ILE A 86 -10.86 -20.08 -8.69
C ILE A 86 -10.93 -18.62 -9.19
N ASN A 87 -12.13 -18.07 -9.38
CA ASN A 87 -12.31 -16.68 -9.83
C ASN A 87 -11.88 -15.64 -8.80
N ASP A 88 -11.80 -16.04 -7.52
CA ASP A 88 -11.36 -15.17 -6.42
C ASP A 88 -9.84 -14.96 -6.43
N VAL A 89 -9.11 -15.78 -7.21
CA VAL A 89 -7.68 -15.67 -7.46
C VAL A 89 -7.47 -15.38 -8.95
N SER A 90 -7.40 -14.10 -9.29
CA SER A 90 -7.33 -13.66 -10.69
C SER A 90 -6.50 -12.41 -10.86
N GLY A 91 -5.84 -12.29 -12.02
CA GLY A 91 -5.01 -11.14 -12.37
C GLY A 91 -3.62 -11.19 -11.72
N ASN A 92 -2.99 -10.02 -11.60
CA ASN A 92 -1.62 -9.90 -11.11
C ASN A 92 -1.56 -9.71 -9.60
N TYR A 93 -0.60 -10.38 -8.97
CA TYR A 93 -0.22 -10.15 -7.59
C TYR A 93 1.28 -9.90 -7.51
N VAL A 94 1.69 -9.01 -6.60
CA VAL A 94 3.07 -8.88 -6.17
C VAL A 94 3.40 -10.02 -5.23
N TRP A 95 4.36 -10.84 -5.62
CA TRP A 95 4.91 -11.92 -4.82
C TRP A 95 6.01 -11.38 -3.90
N HIS A 96 5.96 -11.74 -2.62
CA HIS A 96 7.05 -11.54 -1.67
C HIS A 96 7.27 -12.82 -0.86
N ALA A 97 8.52 -13.28 -0.79
CA ALA A 97 8.90 -14.48 -0.08
C ALA A 97 10.17 -14.30 0.74
N GLU A 98 10.25 -15.07 1.81
CA GLU A 98 11.48 -15.30 2.55
C GLU A 98 11.56 -16.76 3.00
N GLY A 99 12.78 -17.22 3.26
CA GLY A 99 13.01 -18.55 3.76
C GLY A 99 14.43 -19.01 3.50
N TRP A 100 14.55 -20.30 3.17
CA TRP A 100 15.81 -20.99 3.04
C TRP A 100 15.84 -21.83 1.76
N ASP A 101 17.03 -21.92 1.17
CA ASP A 101 17.34 -22.74 0.01
C ASP A 101 18.58 -23.60 0.30
N LEU A 102 18.86 -24.57 -0.58
CA LEU A 102 20.11 -25.31 -0.59
C LEU A 102 21.16 -24.58 -1.43
N GLY A 103 22.27 -24.21 -0.79
CA GLY A 103 23.37 -23.50 -1.43
C GLY A 103 24.71 -23.69 -0.71
N GLY A 104 25.54 -22.66 -0.76
CA GLY A 104 26.92 -22.69 -0.28
C GLY A 104 27.85 -23.51 -1.16
N THR A 105 29.11 -23.67 -0.74
CA THR A 105 30.21 -24.21 -1.57
C THR A 105 29.96 -25.64 -2.09
N ASN A 106 29.09 -26.40 -1.42
CA ASN A 106 28.79 -27.80 -1.74
C ASN A 106 27.30 -28.06 -2.10
N GLY A 107 26.47 -27.02 -2.20
CA GLY A 107 25.03 -27.15 -2.51
C GLY A 107 24.21 -27.93 -1.47
N LYS A 108 24.72 -28.03 -0.24
CA LYS A 108 24.14 -28.84 0.86
C LYS A 108 23.91 -28.03 2.13
N GLN A 109 24.20 -26.73 2.10
CA GLN A 109 24.01 -25.85 3.23
C GLN A 109 22.71 -25.09 3.06
N SER A 110 21.99 -24.91 4.17
CA SER A 110 20.85 -24.01 4.18
C SER A 110 21.36 -22.57 4.09
N VAL A 111 20.96 -21.86 3.06
CA VAL A 111 21.31 -20.45 2.83
C VAL A 111 20.04 -19.60 2.77
N PRO A 112 20.09 -18.32 3.19
CA PRO A 112 18.92 -17.47 3.16
C PRO A 112 18.46 -17.22 1.73
N LEU A 113 17.14 -17.23 1.55
CA LEU A 113 16.46 -16.89 0.32
C LEU A 113 15.45 -15.78 0.57
N SER A 114 15.42 -14.81 -0.35
CA SER A 114 14.32 -13.85 -0.47
C SER A 114 13.89 -13.75 -1.92
N ALA A 115 12.61 -13.56 -2.19
CA ALA A 115 12.12 -13.40 -3.55
C ALA A 115 11.10 -12.27 -3.66
N VAL A 116 11.12 -11.58 -4.79
CA VAL A 116 10.11 -10.58 -5.17
C VAL A 116 9.81 -10.68 -6.65
N GLY A 117 8.57 -10.43 -7.03
CA GLY A 117 8.20 -10.37 -8.44
C GLY A 117 6.70 -10.35 -8.65
N ILE A 118 6.26 -10.78 -9.81
CA ILE A 118 4.85 -10.79 -10.21
C ILE A 118 4.41 -12.22 -10.49
N ILE A 119 3.20 -12.54 -10.04
CA ILE A 119 2.46 -13.71 -10.48
C ILE A 119 1.16 -13.27 -11.13
N THR A 120 0.84 -13.87 -12.28
CA THR A 120 -0.40 -13.63 -13.01
C THR A 120 -1.24 -14.90 -13.01
N TYR A 121 -2.44 -14.81 -12.44
CA TYR A 121 -3.42 -15.91 -12.41
C TYR A 121 -4.46 -15.77 -13.51
N THR A 122 -4.66 -16.84 -14.26
CA THR A 122 -5.66 -16.94 -15.35
C THR A 122 -6.74 -17.95 -14.95
N PRO A 123 -7.87 -17.50 -14.35
CA PRO A 123 -8.89 -18.40 -13.81
C PRO A 123 -9.61 -19.22 -14.88
N ALA A 124 -9.73 -18.70 -16.10
CA ALA A 124 -10.39 -19.41 -17.21
C ALA A 124 -9.73 -20.75 -17.54
N THR A 125 -8.43 -20.87 -17.31
CA THR A 125 -7.62 -22.06 -17.62
C THR A 125 -7.08 -22.74 -16.36
N GLY A 126 -7.26 -22.13 -15.18
CA GLY A 126 -6.62 -22.57 -13.94
C GLY A 126 -5.10 -22.58 -14.01
N THR A 127 -4.52 -21.65 -14.76
CA THR A 127 -3.06 -21.53 -14.94
C THR A 127 -2.51 -20.26 -14.34
N PHE A 128 -1.23 -20.28 -14.01
CA PHE A 128 -0.49 -19.09 -13.59
C PHE A 128 0.83 -18.96 -14.37
N HIS A 129 1.32 -17.72 -14.43
CA HIS A 129 2.68 -17.38 -14.88
C HIS A 129 3.38 -16.58 -13.79
N VAL A 130 4.64 -16.86 -13.53
CA VAL A 130 5.45 -16.24 -12.48
C VAL A 130 6.73 -15.69 -13.08
N ASP A 131 7.07 -14.45 -12.70
CA ASP A 131 8.34 -13.80 -12.98
C ASP A 131 8.92 -13.24 -11.66
N LEU A 132 9.94 -13.92 -11.13
CA LEU A 132 10.60 -13.57 -9.88
C LEU A 132 12.07 -13.22 -10.06
N ILE A 133 12.53 -12.34 -9.20
CA ILE A 133 13.93 -12.21 -8.80
C ILE A 133 14.06 -12.91 -7.45
N LEU A 134 14.86 -13.98 -7.40
CA LEU A 134 15.33 -14.55 -6.14
C LEU A 134 16.68 -13.96 -5.78
N ARG A 135 16.93 -13.84 -4.49
CA ARG A 135 18.24 -13.61 -3.92
C ARG A 135 18.57 -14.81 -3.03
N VAL A 136 19.55 -15.60 -3.44
CA VAL A 136 20.02 -16.81 -2.74
C VAL A 136 21.49 -16.64 -2.45
N ASP A 137 21.87 -16.74 -1.18
CA ASP A 137 23.27 -16.56 -0.74
C ASP A 137 23.92 -15.28 -1.30
N GLY A 138 23.16 -14.18 -1.31
CA GLY A 138 23.59 -12.88 -1.83
C GLY A 138 23.61 -12.73 -3.36
N THR A 139 23.32 -13.79 -4.12
CA THR A 139 23.28 -13.80 -5.59
C THR A 139 21.85 -13.65 -6.09
N ASN A 140 21.64 -12.78 -7.09
CA ASN A 140 20.32 -12.61 -7.71
C ASN A 140 20.14 -13.56 -8.90
N LEU A 141 18.98 -14.20 -8.99
CA LEU A 141 18.60 -15.16 -10.03
C LEU A 141 17.21 -14.81 -10.57
N HIS A 142 17.05 -14.91 -11.88
CA HIS A 142 15.73 -14.87 -12.50
C HIS A 142 15.09 -16.24 -12.45
N ASN A 143 13.78 -16.26 -12.20
CA ASN A 143 13.05 -17.50 -12.09
C ASN A 143 11.63 -17.35 -12.62
N LEU A 144 11.48 -17.89 -13.82
CA LEU A 144 10.24 -17.92 -14.57
C LEU A 144 9.61 -19.30 -14.37
N ARG A 145 8.32 -19.35 -14.04
CA ARG A 145 7.58 -20.59 -13.86
C ARG A 145 6.18 -20.46 -14.43
N ASP A 146 5.73 -21.51 -15.08
CA ASP A 146 4.36 -21.68 -15.50
C ASP A 146 3.79 -22.91 -14.81
N GLY A 147 2.51 -22.84 -14.44
CA GLY A 147 1.88 -23.94 -13.74
C GLY A 147 0.38 -23.83 -13.69
N THR A 148 -0.20 -24.71 -12.88
CA THR A 148 -1.64 -24.80 -12.65
C THR A 148 -1.95 -24.51 -11.20
N TYR A 149 -3.16 -24.04 -10.94
CA TYR A 149 -3.63 -23.85 -9.57
C TYR A 149 -5.10 -24.23 -9.43
N THR A 150 -5.47 -24.55 -8.19
CA THR A 150 -6.84 -24.86 -7.78
C THR A 150 -7.22 -24.03 -6.57
N VAL A 151 -8.52 -23.86 -6.34
CA VAL A 151 -9.08 -23.22 -5.14
C VAL A 151 -10.32 -24.01 -4.74
N ASP A 152 -10.38 -24.43 -3.48
CA ASP A 152 -11.55 -25.07 -2.91
C ASP A 152 -12.50 -24.07 -2.25
N ALA A 153 -13.66 -24.57 -1.81
CA ALA A 153 -14.71 -23.75 -1.21
C ALA A 153 -14.30 -23.08 0.12
N THR A 154 -13.25 -23.57 0.78
CA THR A 154 -12.71 -23.03 2.04
C THR A 154 -11.72 -21.89 1.83
N GLY A 155 -11.32 -21.65 0.58
CA GLY A 155 -10.35 -20.62 0.22
C GLY A 155 -8.91 -21.11 0.31
N HIS A 156 -8.71 -22.40 0.55
CA HIS A 156 -7.44 -23.07 0.34
C HIS A 156 -7.24 -23.29 -1.16
N GLY A 157 -6.03 -23.08 -1.62
CA GLY A 157 -5.64 -23.35 -2.99
C GLY A 157 -4.25 -23.95 -3.06
N THR A 158 -4.01 -24.68 -4.14
CA THR A 158 -2.74 -25.35 -4.38
C THR A 158 -2.22 -24.93 -5.75
N MET A 159 -0.95 -24.58 -5.82
CA MET A 159 -0.20 -24.29 -7.03
C MET A 159 0.79 -25.41 -7.33
N THR A 160 0.87 -25.84 -8.58
CA THR A 160 1.79 -26.90 -9.00
C THR A 160 2.51 -26.53 -10.29
N TRP A 161 3.81 -26.84 -10.37
CA TRP A 161 4.62 -26.68 -11.59
C TRP A 161 5.74 -27.73 -11.62
N LEU A 162 6.45 -27.81 -12.74
CA LEU A 162 7.66 -28.63 -12.88
C LEU A 162 8.91 -27.77 -12.70
N SER A 163 9.85 -28.22 -11.88
CA SER A 163 11.18 -27.61 -11.80
C SER A 163 11.98 -27.84 -13.09
N GLY A 164 13.10 -27.13 -13.26
CA GLY A 164 14.03 -27.39 -14.36
C GLY A 164 14.65 -28.79 -14.34
N SER A 165 14.64 -29.45 -13.18
CA SER A 165 15.04 -30.86 -12.99
C SER A 165 13.92 -31.87 -13.26
N GLY A 166 12.71 -31.40 -13.59
CA GLY A 166 11.53 -32.25 -13.87
C GLY A 166 10.79 -32.72 -12.62
N ASN A 167 11.14 -32.23 -11.43
CA ASN A 167 10.43 -32.55 -10.20
C ASN A 167 9.14 -31.75 -10.11
N VAL A 168 8.07 -32.37 -9.60
CA VAL A 168 6.85 -31.64 -9.25
C VAL A 168 7.13 -30.79 -8.03
N LYS A 169 6.74 -29.53 -8.13
CA LYS A 169 6.82 -28.53 -7.08
C LYS A 169 5.45 -28.07 -6.68
N GLN A 170 5.28 -27.73 -5.41
CA GLN A 170 3.98 -27.37 -4.86
C GLN A 170 4.06 -26.27 -3.82
N ILE A 171 3.09 -25.36 -3.89
CA ILE A 171 2.79 -24.38 -2.84
C ILE A 171 1.31 -24.49 -2.50
N ASP A 172 1.01 -24.47 -1.21
CA ASP A 172 -0.35 -24.28 -0.72
C ASP A 172 -0.53 -22.82 -0.28
N PHE A 173 -1.69 -22.27 -0.55
CA PHE A 173 -2.06 -20.90 -0.19
C PHE A 173 -3.47 -20.79 0.35
N TYR A 174 -3.73 -19.70 1.07
CA TYR A 174 -5.04 -19.32 1.55
C TYR A 174 -5.41 -17.92 1.07
N ILE A 175 -6.64 -17.78 0.61
CA ILE A 175 -7.24 -16.50 0.23
C ILE A 175 -7.56 -15.70 1.49
N VAL A 176 -7.02 -14.49 1.57
CA VAL A 176 -7.25 -13.56 2.67
C VAL A 176 -7.77 -12.23 2.12
N LYS A 177 -8.44 -11.44 2.96
CA LYS A 177 -8.99 -10.13 2.60
C LYS A 177 -9.81 -10.15 1.30
N GLY A 178 -10.60 -11.22 1.09
CA GLY A 178 -11.46 -11.36 -0.08
C GLY A 178 -10.73 -11.50 -1.43
N GLY A 179 -9.50 -12.00 -1.44
CA GLY A 179 -8.69 -12.12 -2.66
C GLY A 179 -7.76 -10.93 -2.90
N ALA A 180 -7.74 -9.93 -2.02
CA ALA A 180 -6.73 -8.87 -2.11
C ALA A 180 -5.32 -9.37 -1.70
N GLU A 181 -5.26 -10.46 -0.93
CA GLU A 181 -4.02 -11.00 -0.40
C GLU A 181 -4.09 -12.53 -0.33
N LEU A 182 -3.00 -13.22 -0.67
CA LEU A 182 -2.82 -14.65 -0.48
C LEU A 182 -1.67 -14.89 0.49
N LYS A 183 -1.85 -15.77 1.48
CA LYS A 183 -0.75 -16.29 2.32
C LYS A 183 -0.38 -17.66 1.83
N TRP A 184 0.91 -17.97 1.72
CA TRP A 184 1.35 -19.22 1.12
C TRP A 184 2.59 -19.80 1.79
N ILE A 185 2.77 -21.10 1.61
CA ILE A 185 3.90 -21.88 2.10
C ILE A 185 4.31 -22.93 1.07
N ASP A 186 5.61 -23.19 0.96
CA ASP A 186 6.14 -24.31 0.19
C ASP A 186 5.69 -25.64 0.80
N THR A 187 5.10 -26.49 -0.03
CA THR A 187 4.60 -27.82 0.35
C THR A 187 5.06 -28.86 -0.65
N ASP A 188 6.29 -28.71 -1.16
CA ASP A 188 6.93 -29.66 -2.05
C ASP A 188 6.74 -31.11 -1.55
N PRO A 189 6.43 -32.06 -2.43
CA PRO A 189 6.33 -33.47 -2.05
C PRO A 189 7.58 -33.99 -1.32
N PRO A 190 7.44 -34.96 -0.41
CA PRO A 190 8.58 -35.56 0.26
C PRO A 190 9.63 -36.07 -0.72
N GLY A 191 10.89 -35.69 -0.51
CA GLY A 191 12.02 -36.08 -1.36
C GLY A 191 12.24 -35.19 -2.59
N THR A 192 11.38 -34.19 -2.85
CA THR A 192 11.61 -33.18 -3.90
C THR A 192 11.92 -31.79 -3.33
N ILE A 193 11.94 -31.66 -2.01
CA ILE A 193 12.15 -30.40 -1.29
C ILE A 193 13.55 -29.86 -1.60
N GLU A 194 13.59 -28.74 -2.30
CA GLU A 194 14.80 -27.95 -2.52
C GLU A 194 14.75 -26.64 -1.69
N LEU A 195 13.55 -26.22 -1.30
CA LEU A 195 13.23 -24.89 -0.77
C LEU A 195 12.32 -25.01 0.44
N SER A 196 12.49 -24.14 1.44
CA SER A 196 11.53 -23.94 2.51
C SER A 196 11.23 -22.46 2.62
N THR A 197 10.09 -22.06 2.05
CA THR A 197 9.73 -20.65 1.92
C THR A 197 8.28 -20.41 2.31
N ILE A 198 8.04 -19.22 2.83
CA ILE A 198 6.69 -18.70 3.09
C ILE A 198 6.61 -17.30 2.51
N GLY A 199 5.39 -16.83 2.29
CA GLY A 199 5.24 -15.49 1.77
C GLY A 199 3.83 -14.97 1.70
N THR A 200 3.73 -13.86 0.98
CA THR A 200 2.46 -13.17 0.71
C THR A 200 2.42 -12.78 -0.76
N MET A 201 1.24 -12.90 -1.36
CA MET A 201 0.96 -12.34 -2.68
C MET A 201 -0.10 -11.26 -2.51
N THR A 202 0.17 -10.03 -2.94
CA THR A 202 -0.77 -8.90 -2.80
C THR A 202 -1.27 -8.46 -4.16
N LYS A 203 -2.58 -8.37 -4.34
CA LYS A 203 -3.20 -8.01 -5.62
C LYS A 203 -2.78 -6.60 -6.05
N GLN A 204 -2.48 -6.42 -7.34
CA GLN A 204 -2.18 -5.12 -7.94
C GLN A 204 -3.45 -4.33 -8.27
#